data_AF-A0A0J6YM33-F1
#
_entry.id   AF-A0A0J6YM33-F1
#
_cell.length_a   1.000
_cell.length_b   1.000
_cell.length_c   1.000
_cell.angle_alpha   90.00
_cell.angle_beta   90.00
_cell.angle_gamma   90.00
#
_symmetry.space_group_name_H-M   'P 1'
#
loop_
_entity.id
_entity.type
_entity.pdbx_description
1 polymer ?
#
loop_
_entity_poly.entity_id
_entity_poly.type
_entity_poly.pdbx_seq_one_letter_code
_entity_poly.pdbx_strand_id
1 'polypeptide(L)'
;MRAIISVALFLSLSLLSAVNAAEILSAGDTDDVIPDSYIVVMRDGLSTDAFNSHTTQISGFRNGDRNVKASLKKTFDLNGLKGYSGTFDEATIRQIANDPAVKYIEHDRIANARGLVEQQDAGWNLARISHKKPGARTYVYDESAGAGISVCLVDTGVDVDNPDLGGRATWGANFVDNDDSDGNGHGTFLASLIAGQKHGVAKKAKIIAVKVLDANGSGSYSNVISGIDWCVKYAKEHGISERMVVNLSLGGGYSQAVNQAAENAVLAGMFVSAAVGGSNRDARNDSPASARGVCAIAASTMDDKAALFSNYGSIVAVYAPGQNIMAAGRMGSVTLSGTSFAAGHASGVGAYLLALEKITGDRVCTRIKELAIPVIRNSPSNTTRLLLYNGSGR
;
A
#
# COMPACT_ATOMS: atom_id res chain seq x y z
N MET A 1 65.39 35.82 -59.69
CA MET A 1 64.84 35.44 -58.38
C MET A 1 63.71 36.39 -58.03
N ARG A 2 62.45 35.93 -58.04
CA ARG A 2 61.30 36.68 -57.54
C ARG A 2 60.66 35.81 -56.45
N ALA A 3 60.67 36.29 -55.21
CA ALA A 3 60.08 35.61 -54.07
C ALA A 3 58.65 36.11 -53.86
N ILE A 4 57.70 35.17 -53.79
CA ILE A 4 56.28 35.39 -53.51
C ILE A 4 56.10 35.31 -51.99
N ILE A 5 55.61 36.39 -51.37
CA ILE A 5 55.24 36.41 -49.95
C ILE A 5 53.76 36.03 -49.88
N SER A 6 53.46 34.84 -49.30
CA SER A 6 52.10 34.43 -48.97
C SER A 6 51.75 34.90 -47.56
N VAL A 7 50.72 35.72 -47.43
CA VAL A 7 50.13 36.13 -46.15
C VAL A 7 49.08 35.09 -45.77
N ALA A 8 49.33 34.33 -44.70
CA ALA A 8 48.35 33.40 -44.14
C ALA A 8 47.48 34.13 -43.10
N LEU A 9 46.18 34.26 -43.42
CA LEU A 9 45.14 34.82 -42.57
C LEU A 9 44.68 33.72 -41.59
N PHE A 10 45.00 33.84 -40.30
CA PHE A 10 44.45 32.95 -39.27
C PHE A 10 43.04 33.41 -38.89
N LEU A 11 42.01 32.72 -39.39
CA LEU A 11 40.66 32.79 -38.83
C LEU A 11 40.63 31.97 -37.53
N SER A 12 40.55 32.64 -36.38
CA SER A 12 40.22 31.99 -35.11
C SER A 12 38.73 31.65 -35.09
N LEU A 13 38.40 30.37 -35.29
CA LEU A 13 37.06 29.83 -35.07
C LEU A 13 36.84 29.69 -33.55
N SER A 14 36.14 30.64 -32.92
CA SER A 14 35.62 30.47 -31.56
C SER A 14 34.41 29.54 -31.60
N LEU A 15 34.63 28.27 -31.27
CA LEU A 15 33.54 27.32 -30.98
C LEU A 15 32.85 27.75 -29.68
N LEU A 16 31.76 28.51 -29.77
CA LEU A 16 30.81 28.63 -28.66
C LEU A 16 30.15 27.26 -28.48
N SER A 17 30.62 26.50 -27.50
CA SER A 17 29.92 25.32 -27.03
C SER A 17 28.70 25.81 -26.25
N ALA A 18 27.49 25.63 -26.80
CA ALA A 18 26.27 25.86 -26.05
C ALA A 18 26.18 24.79 -24.95
N VAL A 19 26.56 25.17 -23.73
CA VAL A 19 26.31 24.33 -22.56
C VAL A 19 24.81 24.44 -22.27
N ASN A 20 24.07 23.35 -22.39
CA ASN A 20 22.67 23.33 -21.98
C ASN A 20 22.58 23.50 -20.46
N ALA A 21 21.60 24.29 -20.01
CA ALA A 21 21.26 24.40 -18.60
C ALA A 21 20.94 23.04 -17.99
N ALA A 22 21.32 22.84 -16.74
CA ALA A 22 20.97 21.66 -15.95
C ALA A 22 19.46 21.54 -15.79
N GLU A 23 18.97 20.31 -15.78
CA GLU A 23 17.54 20.03 -15.57
C GLU A 23 17.14 20.34 -14.12
N ILE A 24 16.03 21.07 -13.95
CA ILE A 24 15.32 21.18 -12.67
C ILE A 24 14.24 20.10 -12.67
N LEU A 25 14.45 19.05 -11.89
CA LEU A 25 13.56 17.90 -11.81
C LEU A 25 12.19 18.33 -11.25
N SER A 26 11.12 17.94 -11.95
CA SER A 26 9.75 18.23 -11.51
C SER A 26 9.46 17.59 -10.17
N ALA A 27 8.85 18.36 -9.26
CA ALA A 27 8.47 17.86 -7.95
C ALA A 27 7.16 17.04 -7.97
N GLY A 28 6.31 17.21 -8.98
CA GLY A 28 4.91 16.76 -8.93
C GLY A 28 4.08 17.51 -7.86
N ASP A 29 2.76 17.34 -7.85
CA ASP A 29 1.89 17.87 -6.78
C ASP A 29 1.97 16.94 -5.56
N THR A 30 2.90 17.24 -4.64
CA THR A 30 3.10 16.47 -3.41
C THR A 30 3.29 17.41 -2.22
N ASP A 31 2.60 17.15 -1.12
CA ASP A 31 2.61 17.97 0.12
C ASP A 31 3.96 17.92 0.88
N ASP A 32 4.93 17.13 0.41
CA ASP A 32 6.23 16.93 1.06
C ASP A 32 7.34 17.87 0.53
N VAL A 33 7.03 18.69 -0.48
CA VAL A 33 7.95 19.67 -1.07
C VAL A 33 8.13 20.85 -0.14
N ILE A 34 9.38 21.18 0.18
CA ILE A 34 9.71 22.35 1.01
C ILE A 34 9.76 23.59 0.10
N PRO A 35 8.89 24.60 0.29
CA PRO A 35 8.84 25.78 -0.57
C PRO A 35 10.20 26.50 -0.68
N ASP A 36 10.55 26.92 -1.90
CA ASP A 36 11.81 27.57 -2.27
C ASP A 36 13.10 26.79 -1.89
N SER A 37 13.01 25.52 -1.50
CA SER A 37 14.17 24.74 -1.05
C SER A 37 14.59 23.75 -2.12
N TYR A 38 15.88 23.71 -2.41
CA TYR A 38 16.46 22.91 -3.49
C TYR A 38 17.71 22.18 -3.05
N ILE A 39 17.98 21.05 -3.71
CA ILE A 39 19.24 20.32 -3.72
C ILE A 39 19.87 20.49 -5.10
N VAL A 40 21.10 21.00 -5.14
CA VAL A 40 21.88 21.21 -6.37
C VAL A 40 22.99 20.19 -6.40
N VAL A 41 22.99 19.34 -7.43
CA VAL A 41 23.97 18.28 -7.61
C VAL A 41 24.95 18.65 -8.71
N MET A 42 26.24 18.53 -8.42
CA MET A 42 27.33 18.90 -9.31
C MET A 42 27.73 17.73 -10.23
N ARG A 43 28.40 18.04 -11.34
CA ARG A 43 28.95 17.03 -12.24
C ARG A 43 30.06 16.22 -11.56
N ASP A 44 30.16 14.96 -11.96
CA ASP A 44 31.16 14.04 -11.45
C ASP A 44 32.57 14.54 -11.81
N GLY A 45 33.55 14.31 -10.91
CA GLY A 45 34.94 14.73 -11.14
C GLY A 45 35.24 16.21 -10.95
N LEU A 46 34.27 17.02 -10.49
CA LEU A 46 34.50 18.42 -10.14
C LEU A 46 35.54 18.55 -9.02
N SER A 47 36.57 19.36 -9.23
CA SER A 47 37.59 19.62 -8.20
C SER A 47 37.01 20.37 -7.00
N THR A 48 37.61 20.17 -5.82
CA THR A 48 37.20 20.88 -4.60
C THR A 48 37.29 22.40 -4.78
N ASP A 49 38.29 22.90 -5.49
CA ASP A 49 38.46 24.34 -5.75
C ASP A 49 37.36 24.89 -6.66
N ALA A 50 36.98 24.16 -7.72
CA ALA A 50 35.88 24.56 -8.58
C ALA A 50 34.55 24.57 -7.83
N PHE A 51 34.33 23.58 -6.96
CA PHE A 51 33.16 23.53 -6.09
C PHE A 51 33.12 24.69 -5.08
N ASN A 52 34.26 25.03 -4.47
CA ASN A 52 34.38 26.16 -3.54
C ASN A 52 34.17 27.49 -4.25
N SER A 53 34.70 27.65 -5.47
CA SER A 53 34.48 28.84 -6.30
C SER A 53 32.99 29.02 -6.62
N HIS A 54 32.33 27.94 -7.04
CA HIS A 54 30.89 27.94 -7.32
C HIS A 54 30.08 28.36 -6.08
N THR A 55 30.24 27.64 -4.96
CA THR A 55 29.49 27.91 -3.73
C THR A 55 29.77 29.29 -3.13
N THR A 56 30.97 29.85 -3.34
CA THR A 56 31.31 31.24 -2.98
C THR A 56 30.52 32.24 -3.83
N GLN A 57 30.42 32.02 -5.14
CA GLN A 57 29.60 32.83 -6.04
C GLN A 57 28.12 32.79 -5.62
N ILE A 58 27.59 31.60 -5.29
CA ILE A 58 26.20 31.45 -4.82
C ILE A 58 25.96 32.20 -3.51
N SER A 59 26.91 32.11 -2.58
CA SER A 59 26.83 32.84 -1.30
C SER A 59 26.88 34.36 -1.49
N GLY A 60 27.46 34.82 -2.60
CA GLY A 60 27.54 36.23 -3.01
C GLY A 60 26.24 36.83 -3.56
N PHE A 61 25.24 36.02 -3.92
CA PHE A 61 23.93 36.52 -4.41
C PHE A 61 23.20 37.45 -3.40
N ARG A 62 23.62 37.44 -2.13
CA ARG A 62 23.06 38.27 -1.06
C ARG A 62 23.36 39.77 -1.15
N ASN A 63 24.33 40.21 -1.94
CA ASN A 63 24.86 41.57 -1.83
C ASN A 63 24.47 42.56 -2.93
N GLY A 64 23.72 42.15 -3.96
CA GLY A 64 23.40 43.01 -5.11
C GLY A 64 21.99 43.57 -5.18
N ASP A 65 20.99 42.84 -4.68
CA ASP A 65 19.59 43.16 -4.94
C ASP A 65 18.72 42.86 -3.70
N ARG A 66 17.97 43.86 -3.22
CA ARG A 66 17.27 43.81 -1.92
C ARG A 66 16.13 42.77 -1.83
N ASN A 67 15.85 42.06 -2.92
CA ASN A 67 14.73 41.13 -3.06
C ASN A 67 15.12 39.68 -3.39
N VAL A 68 16.42 39.35 -3.50
CA VAL A 68 16.85 37.99 -3.85
C VAL A 68 16.92 37.10 -2.60
N LYS A 69 16.15 36.01 -2.61
CA LYS A 69 16.10 35.05 -1.49
C LYS A 69 17.06 33.90 -1.78
N ALA A 70 18.35 34.15 -1.62
CA ALA A 70 19.41 33.15 -1.78
C ALA A 70 20.10 32.84 -0.45
N SER A 71 20.06 31.57 -0.01
CA SER A 71 20.77 31.09 1.17
C SER A 71 21.24 29.66 0.95
N LEU A 72 22.54 29.49 0.78
CA LEU A 72 23.17 28.18 0.89
C LEU A 72 23.04 27.69 2.35
N LYS A 73 22.65 26.42 2.54
CA LYS A 73 22.41 25.81 3.85
C LYS A 73 23.43 24.74 4.20
N LYS A 74 23.60 23.74 3.34
CA LYS A 74 24.47 22.57 3.58
C LYS A 74 25.25 22.26 2.32
N THR A 75 26.49 21.79 2.46
CA THR A 75 27.26 21.17 1.38
C THR A 75 27.40 19.68 1.64
N PHE A 76 27.52 18.89 0.57
CA PHE A 76 27.65 17.44 0.60
C PHE A 76 28.84 17.04 -0.29
N ASP A 77 29.70 16.17 0.23
CA ASP A 77 30.79 15.55 -0.52
C ASP A 77 30.86 14.07 -0.14
N LEU A 78 30.24 13.24 -0.97
CA LEU A 78 30.14 11.79 -0.82
C LEU A 78 30.59 11.14 -2.13
N ASN A 79 30.96 9.85 -2.09
CA ASN A 79 31.38 9.14 -3.29
C ASN A 79 30.28 9.14 -4.36
N GLY A 80 30.51 9.85 -5.46
CA GLY A 80 29.53 10.02 -6.55
C GLY A 80 28.42 11.06 -6.29
N LEU A 81 28.49 11.83 -5.20
CA LEU A 81 27.54 12.90 -4.90
C LEU A 81 28.25 14.10 -4.26
N LYS A 82 28.52 15.12 -5.09
CA LYS A 82 29.00 16.44 -4.66
C LYS A 82 27.93 17.48 -4.95
N GLY A 83 27.57 18.29 -3.96
CA GLY A 83 26.43 19.20 -4.10
C GLY A 83 26.15 20.05 -2.86
N TYR A 84 25.06 20.78 -2.87
CA TYR A 84 24.61 21.58 -1.74
C TYR A 84 23.08 21.70 -1.70
N SER A 85 22.54 22.05 -0.54
CA SER A 85 21.15 22.49 -0.42
C SER A 85 21.07 23.96 -0.05
N GLY A 86 19.96 24.60 -0.41
CA GLY A 86 19.72 25.99 -0.09
C GLY A 86 18.29 26.43 -0.37
N THR A 87 17.99 27.65 0.03
CA THR A 87 16.74 28.32 -0.32
C THR A 87 17.03 29.34 -1.40
N PHE A 88 16.32 29.26 -2.52
CA PHE A 88 16.52 30.06 -3.72
C PHE A 88 15.16 30.47 -4.30
N ASP A 89 15.01 31.72 -4.72
CA ASP A 89 13.87 32.09 -5.57
C ASP A 89 14.00 31.49 -6.97
N GLU A 90 12.91 31.54 -7.74
CA GLU A 90 12.83 30.93 -9.07
C GLU A 90 13.88 31.52 -10.04
N ALA A 91 14.14 32.82 -9.98
CA ALA A 91 15.12 33.47 -10.85
C ALA A 91 16.54 32.97 -10.52
N THR A 92 16.87 32.88 -9.23
CA THR A 92 18.18 32.43 -8.76
C THR A 92 18.42 30.97 -9.09
N ILE A 93 17.44 30.08 -8.87
CA ILE A 93 17.65 28.66 -9.16
C ILE A 93 17.78 28.39 -10.65
N ARG A 94 17.07 29.15 -11.51
CA ARG A 94 17.27 29.12 -12.97
C ARG A 94 18.64 29.65 -13.38
N GLN A 95 19.18 30.65 -12.68
CA GLN A 95 20.56 31.10 -12.90
C GLN A 95 21.58 30.03 -12.49
N ILE A 96 21.37 29.36 -11.36
CA ILE A 96 22.21 28.24 -10.90
C ILE A 96 22.19 27.09 -11.90
N ALA A 97 21.03 26.79 -12.49
CA ALA A 97 20.90 25.77 -13.52
C ALA A 97 21.77 26.05 -14.77
N ASN A 98 22.10 27.31 -15.05
CA ASN A 98 22.96 27.66 -16.20
C ASN A 98 24.45 27.43 -15.94
N ASP A 99 24.87 27.09 -14.72
CA ASP A 99 26.26 26.82 -14.42
C ASP A 99 26.69 25.45 -14.99
N PRO A 100 27.75 25.38 -15.84
CA PRO A 100 28.20 24.13 -16.46
C PRO A 100 28.63 23.06 -15.44
N ALA A 101 29.00 23.45 -14.22
CA ALA A 101 29.37 22.53 -13.16
C ALA A 101 28.16 21.84 -12.52
N VAL A 102 26.94 22.33 -12.73
CA VAL A 102 25.71 21.71 -12.21
C VAL A 102 25.27 20.56 -13.12
N LYS A 103 24.92 19.43 -12.51
CA LYS A 103 24.43 18.22 -13.17
C LYS A 103 22.91 18.23 -13.27
N TYR A 104 22.24 18.47 -12.14
CA TYR A 104 20.78 18.65 -12.05
C TYR A 104 20.42 19.36 -10.74
N ILE A 105 19.18 19.81 -10.65
CA ILE A 105 18.58 20.43 -9.48
C ILE A 105 17.29 19.69 -9.14
N GLU A 106 17.01 19.45 -7.88
CA GLU A 106 15.73 18.92 -7.42
C GLU A 106 15.18 19.74 -6.25
N HIS A 107 13.87 19.69 -6.04
CA HIS A 107 13.24 20.27 -4.85
C HIS A 107 13.59 19.46 -3.60
N ASP A 108 13.95 20.15 -2.52
CA ASP A 108 14.16 19.53 -1.21
C ASP A 108 12.81 19.10 -0.61
N ARG A 109 12.81 17.98 0.11
CA ARG A 109 11.60 17.34 0.62
C ARG A 109 11.72 16.94 2.08
N ILE A 110 10.58 16.81 2.74
CA ILE A 110 10.50 16.33 4.11
C ILE A 110 10.75 14.81 4.14
N ALA A 111 11.87 14.40 4.73
CA ALA A 111 12.09 13.00 5.10
C ALA A 111 11.40 12.68 6.43
N ASN A 112 10.42 11.76 6.40
CA ASN A 112 9.72 11.32 7.60
C ASN A 112 10.37 10.06 8.20
N ALA A 113 10.58 10.04 9.51
CA ALA A 113 10.90 8.81 10.23
C ALA A 113 9.67 7.88 10.19
N ARG A 114 9.84 6.63 9.73
CA ARG A 114 8.74 5.64 9.74
C ARG A 114 8.41 5.26 11.18
N GLY A 115 7.26 5.71 11.67
CA GLY A 115 6.75 5.40 13.01
C GLY A 115 6.17 3.99 13.08
N LEU A 116 7.04 2.97 13.14
CA LEU A 116 6.60 1.61 13.44
C LEU A 116 6.16 1.55 14.91
N VAL A 117 4.94 1.08 15.12
CA VAL A 117 4.36 0.75 16.42
C VAL A 117 4.53 -0.75 16.64
N GLU A 118 4.80 -1.12 17.89
CA GLU A 118 4.91 -2.52 18.31
C GLU A 118 3.87 -2.81 19.40
N GLN A 119 2.87 -3.62 19.07
CA GLN A 119 1.92 -4.15 20.04
C GLN A 119 2.52 -5.39 20.72
N GLN A 120 2.64 -5.34 22.04
CA GLN A 120 3.01 -6.48 22.87
C GLN A 120 1.85 -7.47 23.02
N ASP A 121 2.16 -8.74 23.32
CA ASP A 121 1.19 -9.82 23.52
C ASP A 121 0.16 -9.97 22.37
N ALA A 122 0.64 -9.80 21.14
CA ALA A 122 -0.17 -9.99 19.96
C ALA A 122 -0.45 -11.48 19.71
N GLY A 123 -1.62 -11.77 19.11
CA GLY A 123 -1.92 -13.11 18.62
C GLY A 123 -0.88 -13.57 17.61
N TRP A 124 -0.63 -14.88 17.56
CA TRP A 124 0.38 -15.47 16.67
C TRP A 124 0.15 -15.08 15.20
N ASN A 125 -1.12 -14.90 14.82
CA ASN A 125 -1.56 -14.53 13.49
C ASN A 125 -1.06 -13.13 13.11
N LEU A 126 -1.21 -12.14 13.99
CA LEU A 126 -0.68 -10.78 13.79
C LEU A 126 0.85 -10.77 13.82
N ALA A 127 1.45 -11.47 14.78
CA ALA A 127 2.90 -11.56 14.87
C ALA A 127 3.48 -12.18 13.59
N ARG A 128 2.84 -13.23 13.06
CA ARG A 128 3.31 -13.94 11.87
C ARG A 128 3.24 -13.09 10.62
N ILE A 129 2.18 -12.31 10.41
CA ILE A 129 2.09 -11.44 9.22
C ILE A 129 3.00 -10.21 9.32
N SER A 130 3.62 -9.95 10.47
CA SER A 130 4.50 -8.80 10.68
C SER A 130 5.97 -9.16 10.88
N HIS A 131 6.35 -10.43 10.79
CA HIS A 131 7.73 -10.89 10.94
C HIS A 131 8.08 -11.88 9.85
N LYS A 132 9.35 -11.93 9.43
CA LYS A 132 9.81 -12.89 8.42
C LYS A 132 9.91 -14.32 8.94
N LYS A 133 10.15 -14.48 10.24
CA LYS A 133 10.28 -15.77 10.93
C LYS A 133 9.14 -16.00 11.92
N PRO A 134 8.70 -17.25 12.14
CA PRO A 134 7.72 -17.58 13.16
C PRO A 134 8.30 -17.42 14.59
N GLY A 135 7.43 -17.40 15.60
CA GLY A 135 7.81 -17.37 17.02
C GLY A 135 7.80 -15.99 17.67
N ALA A 136 7.58 -14.92 16.90
CA ALA A 136 7.36 -13.59 17.45
C ALA A 136 6.05 -13.53 18.26
N ARG A 137 6.01 -12.65 19.27
CA ARG A 137 4.84 -12.40 20.13
C ARG A 137 4.34 -10.95 20.05
N THR A 138 4.86 -10.21 19.08
CA THR A 138 4.59 -8.78 18.90
C THR A 138 4.07 -8.54 17.50
N TYR A 139 3.20 -7.55 17.35
CA TYR A 139 2.71 -7.11 16.06
C TYR A 139 3.33 -5.77 15.71
N VAL A 140 4.09 -5.72 14.62
CA VAL A 140 4.79 -4.52 14.15
C VAL A 140 4.08 -3.95 12.92
N TYR A 141 3.68 -2.68 12.99
CA TYR A 141 2.91 -2.01 11.95
C TYR A 141 3.18 -0.51 11.94
N ASP A 142 3.03 0.15 10.80
CA ASP A 142 3.07 1.61 10.70
C ASP A 142 1.86 2.28 11.39
N GLU A 143 2.11 3.42 12.03
CA GLU A 143 1.10 4.15 12.79
C GLU A 143 -0.15 4.56 11.98
N SER A 144 -0.05 4.68 10.65
CA SER A 144 -1.22 4.92 9.79
C SER A 144 -2.28 3.83 9.96
N ALA A 145 -1.88 2.57 10.14
CA ALA A 145 -2.74 1.44 10.52
C ALA A 145 -4.09 1.33 9.78
N GLY A 146 -4.18 1.74 8.51
CA GLY A 146 -5.44 1.74 7.74
C GLY A 146 -6.30 3.00 7.88
N ALA A 147 -5.78 4.09 8.45
CA ALA A 147 -6.48 5.36 8.59
C ALA A 147 -6.95 5.90 7.22
N GLY A 148 -8.22 6.34 7.17
CA GLY A 148 -8.85 6.85 5.95
C GLY A 148 -9.32 5.77 4.97
N ILE A 149 -9.19 4.49 5.33
CA ILE A 149 -9.63 3.36 4.50
C ILE A 149 -10.90 2.73 5.07
N SER A 150 -11.85 2.45 4.17
CA SER A 150 -13.09 1.73 4.50
C SER A 150 -13.01 0.30 4.02
N VAL A 151 -13.60 -0.61 4.79
CA VAL A 151 -13.75 -2.03 4.46
C VAL A 151 -15.23 -2.34 4.39
N CYS A 152 -15.75 -2.57 3.19
CA CYS A 152 -17.07 -3.12 2.97
C CYS A 152 -17.03 -4.62 3.29
N LEU A 153 -17.61 -5.01 4.42
CA LEU A 153 -17.65 -6.38 4.90
C LEU A 153 -18.98 -7.02 4.51
N VAL A 154 -18.96 -7.82 3.45
CA VAL A 154 -20.13 -8.50 2.89
C VAL A 154 -20.24 -9.88 3.55
N ASP A 155 -21.10 -10.01 4.56
CA ASP A 155 -21.15 -11.20 5.44
C ASP A 155 -22.53 -11.36 6.14
N THR A 156 -22.54 -11.87 7.37
CA THR A 156 -23.70 -12.14 8.24
C THR A 156 -24.24 -10.91 8.98
N GLY A 157 -23.61 -9.76 8.80
CA GLY A 157 -23.79 -8.55 9.60
C GLY A 157 -22.59 -8.29 10.51
N VAL A 158 -22.64 -7.22 11.30
CA VAL A 158 -21.62 -6.91 12.32
C VAL A 158 -22.32 -6.37 13.56
N ASP A 159 -21.90 -6.81 14.75
CA ASP A 159 -22.14 -6.10 16.00
C ASP A 159 -21.33 -4.79 15.98
N VAL A 160 -21.91 -3.72 15.45
CA VAL A 160 -21.22 -2.44 15.23
C VAL A 160 -20.81 -1.75 16.54
N ASP A 161 -21.48 -2.11 17.63
CA ASP A 161 -21.20 -1.62 18.99
C ASP A 161 -20.17 -2.49 19.73
N ASN A 162 -19.58 -3.49 19.06
CA ASN A 162 -18.59 -4.35 19.67
C ASN A 162 -17.41 -3.52 20.23
N PRO A 163 -17.05 -3.67 21.52
CA PRO A 163 -16.03 -2.83 22.14
C PRO A 163 -14.66 -2.88 21.44
N ASP A 164 -14.30 -4.00 20.80
CA ASP A 164 -13.03 -4.11 20.07
C ASP A 164 -13.02 -3.24 18.79
N LEU A 165 -14.17 -2.87 18.24
CA LEU A 165 -14.28 -2.00 17.07
C LEU A 165 -14.23 -0.51 17.44
N GLY A 166 -14.59 -0.16 18.68
CA GLY A 166 -14.45 1.19 19.23
C GLY A 166 -15.12 2.28 18.41
N GLY A 167 -16.31 2.02 17.87
CA GLY A 167 -17.08 2.96 17.06
C GLY A 167 -16.63 3.11 15.61
N ARG A 168 -15.75 2.23 15.12
CA ARG A 168 -15.26 2.25 13.72
C ARG A 168 -16.07 1.37 12.77
N ALA A 169 -17.14 0.74 13.25
CA ALA A 169 -18.06 -0.03 12.44
C ALA A 169 -19.39 0.71 12.31
N THR A 170 -19.97 0.67 11.12
CA THR A 170 -21.29 1.25 10.82
C THR A 170 -22.08 0.32 9.93
N TRP A 171 -23.41 0.34 10.03
CA TRP A 171 -24.28 -0.36 9.11
C TRP A 171 -24.31 0.29 7.72
N GLY A 172 -24.29 -0.55 6.69
CA GLY A 172 -24.42 -0.15 5.29
C GLY A 172 -25.76 -0.60 4.70
N ALA A 173 -25.91 -1.91 4.49
CA ALA A 173 -27.12 -2.49 3.90
C ALA A 173 -27.40 -3.90 4.42
N ASN A 174 -28.67 -4.29 4.41
CA ASN A 174 -29.13 -5.63 4.75
C ASN A 174 -30.05 -6.15 3.63
N PHE A 175 -29.70 -7.30 3.07
CA PHE A 175 -30.41 -7.97 1.97
C PHE A 175 -31.09 -9.28 2.40
N VAL A 176 -31.10 -9.57 3.71
CA VAL A 176 -31.56 -10.85 4.25
C VAL A 176 -32.90 -10.71 4.94
N ASP A 177 -33.01 -9.72 5.82
CA ASP A 177 -34.15 -9.50 6.69
C ASP A 177 -34.26 -8.00 7.06
N ASN A 178 -35.07 -7.67 8.06
CA ASN A 178 -35.24 -6.30 8.56
C ASN A 178 -34.48 -6.07 9.89
N ASP A 179 -33.57 -6.96 10.26
CA ASP A 179 -32.82 -6.89 11.53
C ASP A 179 -31.33 -6.68 11.25
N ASP A 180 -30.89 -5.44 11.50
CA ASP A 180 -29.50 -5.00 11.41
C ASP A 180 -28.69 -5.49 12.63
N SER A 181 -28.60 -6.81 12.72
CA SER A 181 -27.83 -7.54 13.72
C SER A 181 -26.98 -8.64 13.07
N ASP A 182 -25.88 -9.00 13.73
CA ASP A 182 -25.12 -10.20 13.40
C ASP A 182 -25.63 -11.39 14.22
N GLY A 183 -26.64 -12.09 13.69
CA GLY A 183 -27.22 -13.27 14.33
C GLY A 183 -26.27 -14.47 14.39
N ASN A 184 -25.28 -14.53 13.50
CA ASN A 184 -24.34 -15.66 13.39
C ASN A 184 -23.06 -15.44 14.22
N GLY A 185 -22.49 -14.25 14.16
CA GLY A 185 -21.23 -13.86 14.79
C GLY A 185 -20.01 -13.91 13.87
N HIS A 186 -20.13 -14.45 12.66
CA HIS A 186 -19.01 -14.59 11.72
C HIS A 186 -18.51 -13.23 11.21
N GLY A 187 -19.43 -12.31 10.88
CA GLY A 187 -19.06 -10.99 10.40
C GLY A 187 -18.47 -10.12 11.51
N THR A 188 -18.97 -10.20 12.74
CA THR A 188 -18.37 -9.55 13.92
C THR A 188 -16.93 -10.03 14.14
N PHE A 189 -16.70 -11.34 14.04
CA PHE A 189 -15.36 -11.91 14.17
C PHE A 189 -14.40 -11.37 13.10
N LEU A 190 -14.86 -11.30 11.84
CA LEU A 190 -14.08 -10.74 10.74
C LEU A 190 -13.82 -9.25 10.92
N ALA A 191 -14.81 -8.47 11.35
CA ALA A 191 -14.65 -7.05 11.62
C ALA A 191 -13.56 -6.81 12.68
N SER A 192 -13.57 -7.59 13.78
CA SER A 192 -12.53 -7.55 14.82
C SER A 192 -11.15 -7.91 14.26
N LEU A 193 -11.07 -8.94 13.42
CA LEU A 193 -9.80 -9.37 12.81
C LEU A 193 -9.23 -8.35 11.82
N ILE A 194 -10.10 -7.63 11.11
CA ILE A 194 -9.71 -6.64 10.12
C ILE A 194 -9.32 -5.32 10.81
N ALA A 195 -10.19 -4.79 11.68
CA ALA A 195 -10.10 -3.41 12.19
C ALA A 195 -10.26 -3.29 13.72
N GLY A 196 -10.26 -4.40 14.46
CA GLY A 196 -10.31 -4.40 15.92
C GLY A 196 -9.09 -3.75 16.57
N GLN A 197 -9.25 -3.19 17.76
CA GLN A 197 -8.17 -2.57 18.53
C GLN A 197 -7.15 -3.61 18.97
N LYS A 198 -7.61 -4.74 19.52
CA LYS A 198 -6.74 -5.79 20.06
C LYS A 198 -6.29 -6.76 18.98
N HIS A 199 -7.23 -7.25 18.18
CA HIS A 199 -7.02 -8.36 17.24
C HIS A 199 -6.88 -7.91 15.78
N GLY A 200 -7.18 -6.65 15.49
CA GLY A 200 -7.20 -6.12 14.13
C GLY A 200 -5.82 -5.90 13.53
N VAL A 201 -5.73 -6.13 12.23
CA VAL A 201 -4.57 -5.78 11.39
C VAL A 201 -4.56 -4.28 11.09
N ALA A 202 -5.61 -3.76 10.45
CA ALA A 202 -5.76 -2.35 10.11
C ALA A 202 -6.50 -1.60 11.22
N LYS A 203 -5.81 -1.39 12.34
CA LYS A 203 -6.38 -0.86 13.58
C LYS A 203 -6.99 0.54 13.49
N LYS A 204 -6.92 1.26 12.38
CA LYS A 204 -7.55 2.59 12.16
C LYS A 204 -8.49 2.60 10.94
N ALA A 205 -8.71 1.45 10.29
CA ALA A 205 -9.70 1.33 9.23
C ALA A 205 -11.13 1.36 9.78
N LYS A 206 -12.09 1.69 8.90
CA LYS A 206 -13.52 1.66 9.20
C LYS A 206 -14.17 0.43 8.57
N ILE A 207 -15.13 -0.19 9.26
CA ILE A 207 -15.93 -1.31 8.76
C ILE A 207 -17.32 -0.79 8.35
N ILE A 208 -17.77 -1.17 7.17
CA ILE A 208 -19.13 -0.96 6.68
C ILE A 208 -19.78 -2.34 6.57
N ALA A 209 -20.76 -2.61 7.43
CA ALA A 209 -21.43 -3.89 7.50
C ALA A 209 -22.47 -4.03 6.37
N VAL A 210 -22.32 -5.06 5.53
CA VAL A 210 -23.27 -5.41 4.48
C VAL A 210 -23.73 -6.85 4.69
N LYS A 211 -24.98 -7.02 5.13
CA LYS A 211 -25.54 -8.32 5.48
C LYS A 211 -26.16 -8.98 4.26
N VAL A 212 -25.60 -10.14 3.88
CA VAL A 212 -26.06 -11.00 2.77
C VAL A 212 -26.28 -12.45 3.19
N LEU A 213 -25.83 -12.83 4.39
CA LEU A 213 -26.01 -14.13 5.01
C LEU A 213 -26.89 -14.02 6.27
N ASP A 214 -27.71 -15.03 6.51
CA ASP A 214 -28.62 -15.12 7.66
C ASP A 214 -27.91 -15.57 8.95
N ALA A 215 -28.67 -15.73 10.03
CA ALA A 215 -28.16 -16.20 11.32
C ALA A 215 -27.54 -17.61 11.27
N ASN A 216 -27.87 -18.42 10.26
CA ASN A 216 -27.27 -19.73 10.02
C ASN A 216 -26.02 -19.65 9.13
N GLY A 217 -25.60 -18.45 8.73
CA GLY A 217 -24.46 -18.23 7.84
C GLY A 217 -24.77 -18.56 6.38
N SER A 218 -26.05 -18.57 5.99
CA SER A 218 -26.49 -18.94 4.65
C SER A 218 -27.13 -17.77 3.92
N GLY A 219 -26.91 -17.67 2.61
CA GLY A 219 -27.51 -16.61 1.79
C GLY A 219 -27.51 -16.98 0.32
N SER A 220 -28.38 -16.32 -0.44
CA SER A 220 -28.48 -16.54 -1.89
C SER A 220 -27.35 -15.82 -2.62
N TYR A 221 -26.95 -16.34 -3.79
CA TYR A 221 -26.01 -15.61 -4.65
C TYR A 221 -26.56 -14.26 -5.13
N SER A 222 -27.88 -14.10 -5.24
CA SER A 222 -28.48 -12.80 -5.53
C SER A 222 -28.22 -11.80 -4.40
N ASN A 223 -28.32 -12.22 -3.13
CA ASN A 223 -28.00 -11.34 -1.99
C ASN A 223 -26.52 -10.96 -1.99
N VAL A 224 -25.62 -11.92 -2.27
CA VAL A 224 -24.17 -11.66 -2.39
C VAL A 224 -23.90 -10.64 -3.50
N ILE A 225 -24.52 -10.80 -4.67
CA ILE A 225 -24.38 -9.86 -5.79
C ILE A 225 -24.91 -8.47 -5.41
N SER A 226 -26.08 -8.39 -4.75
CA SER A 226 -26.64 -7.13 -4.26
C SER A 226 -25.74 -6.43 -3.24
N GLY A 227 -25.10 -7.20 -2.34
CA GLY A 227 -24.13 -6.67 -1.39
C GLY A 227 -22.89 -6.07 -2.08
N ILE A 228 -22.33 -6.79 -3.06
CA ILE A 228 -21.18 -6.30 -3.84
C ILE A 228 -21.56 -5.04 -4.63
N ASP A 229 -22.72 -5.05 -5.31
CA ASP A 229 -23.23 -3.91 -6.06
C ASP A 229 -23.43 -2.68 -5.16
N TRP A 230 -23.98 -2.87 -3.96
CA TRP A 230 -24.12 -1.80 -2.97
C TRP A 230 -22.78 -1.20 -2.57
N CYS A 231 -21.77 -2.03 -2.27
CA CYS A 231 -20.42 -1.54 -1.94
C CYS A 231 -19.85 -0.67 -3.08
N VAL A 232 -20.00 -1.11 -4.33
CA VAL A 232 -19.54 -0.38 -5.52
C VAL A 232 -20.23 0.97 -5.67
N LYS A 233 -21.57 0.99 -5.55
CA LYS A 233 -22.37 2.22 -5.64
C LYS A 233 -22.03 3.19 -4.51
N TYR A 234 -21.97 2.69 -3.27
CA TYR A 234 -21.64 3.48 -2.10
C TYR A 234 -20.27 4.16 -2.27
N ALA A 235 -19.24 3.40 -2.64
CA ALA A 235 -17.90 3.96 -2.77
C ALA A 235 -17.80 4.99 -3.90
N LYS A 236 -18.51 4.78 -5.02
CA LYS A 236 -18.56 5.74 -6.13
C LYS A 236 -19.25 7.03 -5.71
N GLU A 237 -20.39 6.94 -5.03
CA GLU A 237 -21.15 8.09 -4.53
C GLU A 237 -20.32 8.94 -3.55
N HIS A 238 -19.50 8.28 -2.72
CA HIS A 238 -18.67 8.94 -1.72
C HIS A 238 -17.25 9.29 -2.21
N GLY A 239 -16.91 8.97 -3.47
CA GLY A 239 -15.58 9.24 -4.03
C GLY A 239 -14.43 8.46 -3.38
N ILE A 240 -14.69 7.26 -2.85
CA ILE A 240 -13.73 6.44 -2.09
C ILE A 240 -13.41 5.08 -2.74
N SER A 241 -13.74 4.86 -4.02
CA SER A 241 -13.55 3.56 -4.67
C SER A 241 -12.12 3.01 -4.56
N GLU A 242 -11.10 3.84 -4.80
CA GLU A 242 -9.69 3.45 -4.67
C GLU A 242 -9.20 3.31 -3.23
N ARG A 243 -10.02 3.71 -2.25
CA ARG A 243 -9.78 3.64 -0.81
C ARG A 243 -10.76 2.67 -0.12
N MET A 244 -11.37 1.77 -0.90
CA MET A 244 -12.29 0.75 -0.40
C MET A 244 -11.68 -0.64 -0.55
N VAL A 245 -11.76 -1.42 0.54
CA VAL A 245 -11.55 -2.86 0.54
C VAL A 245 -12.90 -3.56 0.57
N VAL A 246 -13.09 -4.59 -0.25
CA VAL A 246 -14.26 -5.48 -0.16
C VAL A 246 -13.77 -6.82 0.36
N ASN A 247 -14.32 -7.25 1.50
CA ASN A 247 -14.07 -8.57 2.07
C ASN A 247 -15.23 -9.51 1.70
N LEU A 248 -14.89 -10.59 0.98
CA LEU A 248 -15.81 -11.65 0.57
C LEU A 248 -15.39 -12.97 1.22
N SER A 249 -15.48 -13.02 2.55
CA SER A 249 -15.15 -14.20 3.36
C SER A 249 -16.27 -15.25 3.39
N LEU A 250 -16.90 -15.42 2.23
CA LEU A 250 -18.01 -16.32 1.96
C LEU A 250 -17.75 -17.03 0.63
N GLY A 251 -18.55 -18.04 0.32
CA GLY A 251 -18.49 -18.65 -0.99
C GLY A 251 -19.30 -19.92 -1.11
N GLY A 252 -19.21 -20.52 -2.28
CA GLY A 252 -19.79 -21.81 -2.62
C GLY A 252 -19.30 -22.25 -4.00
N GLY A 253 -20.06 -23.13 -4.65
CA GLY A 253 -19.74 -23.56 -6.01
C GLY A 253 -19.67 -22.40 -7.01
N TYR A 254 -19.06 -22.67 -8.16
CA TYR A 254 -18.84 -21.66 -9.21
C TYR A 254 -20.15 -20.98 -9.63
N SER A 255 -20.09 -19.65 -9.73
CA SER A 255 -21.14 -18.81 -10.26
C SER A 255 -20.54 -17.68 -11.08
N GLN A 256 -20.80 -17.70 -12.39
CA GLN A 256 -20.34 -16.65 -13.31
C GLN A 256 -20.86 -15.26 -12.90
N ALA A 257 -22.09 -15.18 -12.41
CA ALA A 257 -22.68 -13.91 -11.99
C ALA A 257 -22.00 -13.32 -10.74
N VAL A 258 -21.68 -14.17 -9.75
CA VAL A 258 -20.93 -13.74 -8.56
C VAL A 258 -19.52 -13.31 -8.93
N ASN A 259 -18.85 -14.06 -9.82
CA ASN A 259 -17.53 -13.68 -10.32
C ASN A 259 -17.56 -12.34 -11.05
N GLN A 260 -18.53 -12.12 -11.93
CA GLN A 260 -18.66 -10.86 -12.65
C GLN A 260 -18.91 -9.68 -11.71
N ALA A 261 -19.71 -9.87 -10.65
CA ALA A 261 -19.91 -8.83 -9.64
C ALA A 261 -18.60 -8.48 -8.90
N ALA A 262 -17.84 -9.49 -8.48
CA ALA A 262 -16.56 -9.27 -7.81
C ALA A 262 -15.51 -8.65 -8.75
N GLU A 263 -15.46 -9.07 -10.01
CA GLU A 263 -14.64 -8.46 -11.06
C GLU A 263 -15.00 -6.98 -11.28
N ASN A 264 -16.28 -6.64 -11.26
CA ASN A 264 -16.72 -5.26 -11.40
C ASN A 264 -16.28 -4.40 -10.21
N ALA A 265 -16.24 -4.94 -8.99
CA ALA A 265 -15.68 -4.23 -7.84
C ALA A 265 -14.17 -3.97 -7.99
N VAL A 266 -13.41 -4.94 -8.51
CA VAL A 266 -11.99 -4.74 -8.85
C VAL A 266 -11.83 -3.66 -9.93
N LEU A 267 -12.62 -3.72 -11.01
CA LEU A 267 -12.58 -2.73 -12.10
C LEU A 267 -13.01 -1.33 -11.65
N ALA A 268 -13.78 -1.22 -10.56
CA ALA A 268 -14.12 0.06 -9.93
C ALA A 268 -12.96 0.66 -9.11
N GLY A 269 -11.80 -0.01 -9.04
CA GLY A 269 -10.61 0.46 -8.32
C GLY A 269 -10.48 -0.07 -6.90
N MET A 270 -11.36 -0.97 -6.47
CA MET A 270 -11.36 -1.52 -5.11
C MET A 270 -10.37 -2.68 -4.95
N PHE A 271 -9.87 -2.86 -3.74
CA PHE A 271 -9.18 -4.10 -3.39
C PHE A 271 -10.20 -5.15 -2.93
N VAL A 272 -10.30 -6.29 -3.63
CA VAL A 272 -11.21 -7.38 -3.27
C VAL A 272 -10.42 -8.58 -2.75
N SER A 273 -10.71 -9.00 -1.51
CA SER A 273 -10.14 -10.21 -0.92
C SER A 273 -11.24 -11.25 -0.69
N ALA A 274 -10.99 -12.49 -1.11
CA ALA A 274 -11.95 -13.58 -1.00
C ALA A 274 -11.33 -14.85 -0.40
N ALA A 275 -12.13 -15.56 0.38
CA ALA A 275 -11.78 -16.87 0.90
C ALA A 275 -11.84 -17.92 -0.21
N VAL A 276 -10.86 -18.82 -0.28
CA VAL A 276 -10.80 -19.86 -1.33
C VAL A 276 -11.76 -21.03 -1.12
N GLY A 277 -12.44 -21.10 0.04
CA GLY A 277 -13.25 -22.25 0.45
C GLY A 277 -12.49 -23.28 1.29
N GLY A 278 -13.23 -24.19 1.93
CA GLY A 278 -12.75 -25.06 3.02
C GLY A 278 -12.96 -26.55 2.79
N SER A 279 -12.92 -27.02 1.54
CA SER A 279 -13.25 -28.41 1.17
C SER A 279 -12.07 -29.19 0.59
N ASN A 280 -10.84 -28.68 0.73
CA ASN A 280 -9.62 -29.27 0.15
C ASN A 280 -9.78 -29.68 -1.32
N ARG A 281 -10.30 -28.76 -2.15
CA ARG A 281 -10.44 -28.93 -3.62
C ARG A 281 -9.83 -27.75 -4.38
N ASP A 282 -9.81 -27.84 -5.72
CA ASP A 282 -9.38 -26.73 -6.57
C ASP A 282 -10.33 -25.53 -6.44
N ALA A 283 -9.79 -24.40 -5.98
CA ALA A 283 -10.50 -23.15 -5.72
C ALA A 283 -11.10 -22.52 -6.99
N ARG A 284 -10.66 -22.94 -8.19
CA ARG A 284 -11.28 -22.54 -9.46
C ARG A 284 -12.76 -22.92 -9.57
N ASN A 285 -13.20 -23.90 -8.78
CA ASN A 285 -14.57 -24.36 -8.76
C ASN A 285 -15.44 -23.56 -7.77
N ASP A 286 -14.89 -22.54 -7.11
CA ASP A 286 -15.55 -21.79 -6.06
C ASP A 286 -15.61 -20.29 -6.41
N SER A 287 -16.75 -19.67 -6.13
CA SER A 287 -16.97 -18.24 -6.28
C SER A 287 -17.17 -17.59 -4.91
N PRO A 288 -16.64 -16.37 -4.67
CA PRO A 288 -16.02 -15.46 -5.64
C PRO A 288 -14.51 -15.65 -5.87
N ALA A 289 -13.86 -16.63 -5.23
CA ALA A 289 -12.40 -16.79 -5.30
C ALA A 289 -11.85 -16.96 -6.72
N SER A 290 -12.60 -17.63 -7.60
CA SER A 290 -12.25 -17.84 -9.01
C SER A 290 -12.42 -16.62 -9.93
N ALA A 291 -12.96 -15.51 -9.42
CA ALA A 291 -13.14 -14.28 -10.17
C ALA A 291 -11.80 -13.62 -10.53
N ARG A 292 -11.69 -13.07 -11.73
CA ARG A 292 -10.43 -12.45 -12.19
C ARG A 292 -10.11 -11.19 -11.37
N GLY A 293 -8.84 -11.04 -11.00
CA GLY A 293 -8.39 -9.85 -10.26
C GLY A 293 -8.74 -9.85 -8.76
N VAL A 294 -9.61 -10.76 -8.30
CA VAL A 294 -9.83 -10.98 -6.87
C VAL A 294 -8.60 -11.61 -6.23
N CYS A 295 -8.23 -11.13 -5.04
CA CYS A 295 -7.15 -11.70 -4.26
C CYS A 295 -7.66 -12.91 -3.47
N ALA A 296 -7.52 -14.10 -4.07
CA ALA A 296 -7.96 -15.35 -3.47
C ALA A 296 -6.97 -15.86 -2.41
N ILE A 297 -7.43 -15.99 -1.16
CA ILE A 297 -6.57 -16.24 0.00
C ILE A 297 -6.82 -17.63 0.61
N ALA A 298 -5.75 -18.41 0.71
CA ALA A 298 -5.75 -19.72 1.35
C ALA A 298 -5.35 -19.64 2.84
N ALA A 299 -5.73 -20.65 3.63
CA ALA A 299 -5.47 -20.66 5.07
C ALA A 299 -4.15 -21.36 5.41
N SER A 300 -3.34 -20.74 6.25
CA SER A 300 -2.14 -21.32 6.87
C SER A 300 -2.32 -21.57 8.36
N THR A 301 -1.40 -22.38 8.87
CA THR A 301 -1.22 -22.68 10.30
C THR A 301 -0.07 -21.87 10.89
N MET A 302 0.04 -21.89 12.22
CA MET A 302 1.15 -21.27 12.97
C MET A 302 2.53 -21.82 12.57
N ASP A 303 2.59 -23.05 12.07
CA ASP A 303 3.82 -23.72 11.65
C ASP A 303 4.22 -23.44 10.19
N ASP A 304 3.66 -22.41 9.54
CA ASP A 304 3.85 -22.14 8.11
C ASP A 304 3.50 -23.35 7.23
N LYS A 305 2.44 -24.10 7.58
CA LYS A 305 1.86 -25.16 6.72
C LYS A 305 0.54 -24.70 6.13
N ALA A 306 0.21 -25.16 4.93
CA ALA A 306 -1.16 -25.09 4.42
C ALA A 306 -2.12 -25.80 5.39
N ALA A 307 -3.23 -25.14 5.73
CA ALA A 307 -4.27 -25.76 6.55
C ALA A 307 -4.99 -26.84 5.73
N LEU A 308 -5.21 -28.02 6.32
CA LEU A 308 -5.70 -29.20 5.59
C LEU A 308 -7.09 -29.02 4.96
N PHE A 309 -7.92 -28.14 5.52
CA PHE A 309 -9.23 -27.83 4.97
C PHE A 309 -9.18 -26.84 3.80
N SER A 310 -8.10 -26.08 3.65
CA SER A 310 -8.04 -24.99 2.66
C SER A 310 -8.14 -25.55 1.25
N ASN A 311 -9.01 -24.97 0.42
CA ASN A 311 -8.89 -25.16 -1.02
C ASN A 311 -7.55 -24.63 -1.54
N TYR A 312 -7.18 -25.11 -2.72
CA TYR A 312 -5.85 -24.93 -3.32
C TYR A 312 -5.95 -24.63 -4.82
N GLY A 313 -4.82 -24.48 -5.50
CA GLY A 313 -4.74 -24.35 -6.96
C GLY A 313 -4.13 -23.03 -7.44
N SER A 314 -4.04 -22.89 -8.77
CA SER A 314 -3.25 -21.84 -9.42
C SER A 314 -3.80 -20.43 -9.20
N ILE A 315 -5.06 -20.31 -8.80
CA ILE A 315 -5.69 -19.01 -8.53
C ILE A 315 -5.37 -18.46 -7.14
N VAL A 316 -4.83 -19.28 -6.24
CA VAL A 316 -4.48 -18.84 -4.88
C VAL A 316 -3.35 -17.81 -4.96
N ALA A 317 -3.63 -16.58 -4.53
CA ALA A 317 -2.67 -15.49 -4.57
C ALA A 317 -1.59 -15.66 -3.51
N VAL A 318 -2.00 -15.85 -2.26
CA VAL A 318 -1.17 -16.09 -1.08
C VAL A 318 -1.93 -16.93 -0.04
N TYR A 319 -1.19 -17.48 0.91
CA TYR A 319 -1.73 -17.97 2.16
C TYR A 319 -1.71 -16.87 3.22
N ALA A 320 -2.63 -16.92 4.18
CA ALA A 320 -2.62 -16.09 5.38
C ALA A 320 -3.09 -16.91 6.60
N PRO A 321 -2.79 -16.48 7.84
CA PRO A 321 -3.24 -17.18 9.04
C PRO A 321 -4.75 -17.47 9.02
N GLY A 322 -5.13 -18.74 9.07
CA GLY A 322 -6.54 -19.16 9.00
C GLY A 322 -6.93 -20.30 9.91
N GLN A 323 -5.99 -20.97 10.59
CA GLN A 323 -6.30 -22.04 11.55
C GLN A 323 -5.99 -21.63 12.99
N ASN A 324 -6.95 -21.77 13.90
CA ASN A 324 -6.85 -21.38 15.31
C ASN A 324 -6.55 -19.88 15.46
N ILE A 325 -7.40 -19.05 14.86
CA ILE A 325 -7.36 -17.60 14.93
C ILE A 325 -8.24 -17.14 16.07
N MET A 326 -7.72 -16.29 16.95
CA MET A 326 -8.47 -15.68 18.03
C MET A 326 -8.83 -14.25 17.67
N ALA A 327 -10.10 -13.88 17.81
CA ALA A 327 -10.59 -12.51 17.65
C ALA A 327 -11.85 -12.28 18.52
N ALA A 328 -12.34 -11.04 18.61
CA ALA A 328 -13.57 -10.74 19.32
C ALA A 328 -14.78 -11.22 18.51
N GLY A 329 -15.66 -12.00 19.15
CA GLY A 329 -16.99 -12.29 18.65
C GLY A 329 -18.06 -11.56 19.48
N ARG A 330 -19.32 -11.98 19.32
CA ARG A 330 -20.50 -11.34 19.95
C ARG A 330 -20.46 -11.30 21.48
N MET A 331 -19.95 -12.35 22.12
CA MET A 331 -19.95 -12.50 23.59
C MET A 331 -18.54 -12.54 24.18
N GLY A 332 -17.56 -11.99 23.48
CA GLY A 332 -16.15 -12.01 23.86
C GLY A 332 -15.27 -12.73 22.85
N SER A 333 -14.00 -12.93 23.20
CA SER A 333 -13.04 -13.55 22.27
C SER A 333 -13.31 -15.04 22.08
N VAL A 334 -13.28 -15.48 20.83
CA VAL A 334 -13.42 -16.89 20.43
C VAL A 334 -12.27 -17.29 19.53
N THR A 335 -12.02 -18.59 19.36
CA THR A 335 -10.99 -19.11 18.45
C THR A 335 -11.65 -19.96 17.38
N LEU A 336 -11.45 -19.58 16.12
CA LEU A 336 -12.07 -20.22 14.96
C LEU A 336 -11.03 -20.56 13.88
N SER A 337 -11.41 -21.42 12.95
CA SER A 337 -10.59 -21.79 11.79
C SER A 337 -11.40 -21.67 10.49
N GLY A 338 -10.80 -21.13 9.44
CA GLY A 338 -11.45 -20.90 8.17
C GLY A 338 -10.59 -20.06 7.21
N THR A 339 -10.79 -20.26 5.90
CA THR A 339 -10.19 -19.41 4.87
C THR A 339 -10.80 -18.00 4.88
N SER A 340 -12.01 -17.85 5.42
CA SER A 340 -12.62 -16.57 5.80
C SER A 340 -11.67 -15.71 6.64
N PHE A 341 -11.06 -16.27 7.68
CA PHE A 341 -10.15 -15.50 8.54
C PHE A 341 -8.83 -15.19 7.85
N ALA A 342 -8.35 -16.08 6.97
CA ALA A 342 -7.20 -15.79 6.12
C ALA A 342 -7.49 -14.60 5.17
N ALA A 343 -8.66 -14.58 4.53
CA ALA A 343 -9.13 -13.44 3.73
C ALA A 343 -9.30 -12.18 4.57
N GLY A 344 -9.80 -12.29 5.81
CA GLY A 344 -9.85 -11.18 6.77
C GLY A 344 -8.48 -10.56 7.06
N HIS A 345 -7.44 -11.38 7.29
CA HIS A 345 -6.08 -10.85 7.43
C HIS A 345 -5.60 -10.12 6.18
N ALA A 346 -5.87 -10.66 4.99
CA ALA A 346 -5.50 -10.02 3.74
C ALA A 346 -6.26 -8.71 3.50
N SER A 347 -7.55 -8.65 3.84
CA SER A 347 -8.32 -7.40 3.84
C SER A 347 -7.72 -6.36 4.78
N GLY A 348 -7.32 -6.77 5.98
CA GLY A 348 -6.61 -5.91 6.92
C GLY A 348 -5.26 -5.42 6.39
N VAL A 349 -4.43 -6.30 5.84
CA VAL A 349 -3.15 -5.90 5.21
C VAL A 349 -3.41 -4.99 4.00
N GLY A 350 -4.45 -5.25 3.21
CA GLY A 350 -4.81 -4.41 2.09
C GLY A 350 -5.21 -3.00 2.51
N ALA A 351 -6.05 -2.88 3.56
CA ALA A 351 -6.40 -1.58 4.12
C ALA A 351 -5.18 -0.85 4.70
N TYR A 352 -4.30 -1.59 5.38
CA TYR A 352 -3.03 -1.07 5.88
C TYR A 352 -2.15 -0.51 4.74
N LEU A 353 -1.95 -1.26 3.65
CA LEU A 353 -1.11 -0.84 2.52
C LEU A 353 -1.71 0.34 1.75
N LEU A 354 -3.05 0.39 1.59
CA LEU A 354 -3.72 1.54 0.98
C LEU A 354 -3.46 2.84 1.77
N ALA A 355 -3.50 2.76 3.10
CA ALA A 355 -3.22 3.91 3.96
C ALA A 355 -1.75 4.31 3.94
N LEU A 356 -0.84 3.33 4.01
CA LEU A 356 0.60 3.50 4.12
C LEU A 356 1.24 3.96 2.81
N GLU A 357 0.98 3.23 1.73
CA GLU A 357 1.70 3.40 0.45
C GLU A 357 0.94 4.31 -0.53
N LYS A 358 -0.29 4.72 -0.18
CA LYS A 358 -1.17 5.55 -1.01
C LYS A 358 -1.48 5.00 -2.41
N ILE A 359 -1.22 3.71 -2.65
CA ILE A 359 -1.56 2.99 -3.89
C ILE A 359 -3.08 2.86 -4.10
N THR A 360 -3.49 2.44 -5.30
CA THR A 360 -4.88 2.14 -5.67
C THR A 360 -5.25 0.69 -5.33
N GLY A 361 -6.54 0.41 -5.13
CA GLY A 361 -7.04 -0.90 -4.68
C GLY A 361 -6.72 -2.06 -5.62
N ASP A 362 -6.75 -1.84 -6.93
CA ASP A 362 -6.40 -2.83 -7.96
C ASP A 362 -4.93 -3.28 -7.89
N ARG A 363 -4.04 -2.44 -7.33
CA ARG A 363 -2.61 -2.74 -7.15
C ARG A 363 -2.30 -3.52 -5.87
N VAL A 364 -3.22 -3.54 -4.90
CA VAL A 364 -2.98 -4.08 -3.56
C VAL A 364 -2.66 -5.58 -3.58
N CYS A 365 -3.37 -6.40 -4.37
CA CYS A 365 -3.07 -7.84 -4.40
C CYS A 365 -1.68 -8.13 -4.97
N THR A 366 -1.28 -7.40 -6.01
CA THR A 366 0.09 -7.47 -6.57
C THR A 366 1.11 -7.09 -5.50
N ARG A 367 0.86 -6.00 -4.79
CA ARG A 367 1.75 -5.54 -3.71
C ARG A 367 1.85 -6.55 -2.56
N ILE A 368 0.74 -7.16 -2.17
CA ILE A 368 0.72 -8.26 -1.19
C ILE A 368 1.62 -9.41 -1.66
N LYS A 369 1.55 -9.81 -2.94
CA LYS A 369 2.39 -10.89 -3.48
C LYS A 369 3.88 -10.52 -3.53
N GLU A 370 4.22 -9.28 -3.82
CA GLU A 370 5.60 -8.77 -3.80
C GLU A 370 6.21 -8.78 -2.40
N LEU A 371 5.40 -8.48 -1.38
CA LEU A 371 5.83 -8.49 0.02
C LEU A 371 5.82 -9.90 0.64
N ALA A 372 4.95 -10.79 0.16
CA ALA A 372 4.74 -12.10 0.74
C ALA A 372 6.00 -12.98 0.73
N ILE A 373 6.08 -13.88 1.70
CA ILE A 373 7.29 -14.65 1.99
C ILE A 373 7.08 -16.12 1.59
N PRO A 374 7.98 -16.74 0.80
CA PRO A 374 7.79 -18.09 0.25
C PRO A 374 8.09 -19.22 1.28
N VAL A 375 7.42 -19.21 2.42
CA VAL A 375 7.68 -20.13 3.56
C VAL A 375 6.69 -21.28 3.70
N ILE A 376 5.54 -21.23 3.01
CA ILE A 376 4.50 -22.25 3.20
C ILE A 376 5.02 -23.63 2.83
N ARG A 377 4.83 -24.58 3.74
CA ARG A 377 5.11 -26.00 3.61
C ARG A 377 3.81 -26.77 3.34
N ASN A 378 3.95 -27.94 2.71
CA ASN A 378 2.84 -28.81 2.34
C ASN A 378 1.75 -28.10 1.50
N SER A 379 2.14 -27.08 0.73
CA SER A 379 1.25 -26.47 -0.26
C SER A 379 0.98 -27.51 -1.37
N PRO A 380 -0.29 -27.79 -1.72
CA PRO A 380 -0.62 -28.69 -2.81
C PRO A 380 0.01 -28.27 -4.14
N SER A 381 0.20 -29.23 -5.04
CA SER A 381 0.77 -28.96 -6.38
C SER A 381 0.01 -27.84 -7.10
N ASN A 382 0.73 -27.02 -7.87
CA ASN A 382 0.16 -25.88 -8.59
C ASN A 382 -0.50 -24.81 -7.69
N THR A 383 -0.06 -24.71 -6.43
CA THR A 383 -0.48 -23.67 -5.50
C THR A 383 0.72 -22.87 -5.05
N THR A 384 0.55 -21.56 -4.84
CA THR A 384 1.61 -20.68 -4.34
C THR A 384 2.20 -21.18 -3.00
N ARG A 385 3.39 -20.70 -2.65
CA ARG A 385 4.01 -20.92 -1.33
C ARG A 385 4.16 -19.64 -0.51
N LEU A 386 3.60 -18.56 -1.03
CA LEU A 386 3.67 -17.22 -0.46
C LEU A 386 2.76 -17.14 0.78
N LEU A 387 3.31 -16.64 1.89
CA LEU A 387 2.59 -16.28 3.10
C LEU A 387 2.49 -14.75 3.19
N LEU A 388 1.29 -14.25 3.50
CA LEU A 388 0.97 -12.85 3.71
C LEU A 388 1.94 -12.20 4.70
N TYR A 389 2.45 -11.02 4.32
CA TYR A 389 3.34 -10.22 5.13
C TYR A 389 3.05 -8.73 4.91
N ASN A 390 3.05 -7.94 5.99
CA ASN A 390 2.66 -6.53 5.97
C ASN A 390 3.81 -5.58 5.61
N GLY A 391 5.02 -6.08 5.36
CA GLY A 391 6.15 -5.23 4.96
C GLY A 391 6.85 -4.48 6.10
N SER A 392 6.62 -4.85 7.38
CA SER A 392 7.20 -4.17 8.56
C SER A 392 8.73 -4.06 8.58
N GLY A 393 9.42 -4.94 7.86
CA GLY A 393 10.88 -5.09 7.84
C GLY A 393 11.47 -6.07 8.86
N ARG A 394 10.63 -6.70 9.70
CA ARG A 394 11.07 -7.59 10.80
C ARG A 394 11.23 -9.06 10.41
#